data_AF-A0A9D5PRD7-F1
#
_entry.id   AF-A0A9D5PRD7-F1
#
_cell.length_a   1.000
_cell.length_b   1.000
_cell.length_c   1.000
_cell.angle_alpha   90.00
_cell.angle_beta   90.00
_cell.angle_gamma   90.00
#
_symmetry.space_group_name_H-M   'P 1'
#
loop_
_entity.id
_entity.type
_entity.pdbx_description
1 polymer ?
#
loop_
_entity_poly.entity_id
_entity_poly.type
_entity_poly.pdbx_seq_one_letter_code
_entity_poly.pdbx_strand_id
1 'polypeptide(L)'
;MIVTVIASFFIALLSGLGVGGGGLFVVFLNLFTDTPQLAAQGMNLLFFLFSSGSAVCVHISKRQILGTAVLTMILFGIAGAVVGSLLSNVVGQALLRKAFGVMLIVSGMLSLRKKR
;
A
#
# COMPACT_ATOMS: atom_id res chain seq x y z
N MET A 1 19.96 10.14 -4.43
CA MET A 1 19.11 11.16 -3.75
C MET A 1 18.19 11.91 -4.72
N ILE A 2 18.68 12.56 -5.77
CA ILE A 2 17.81 13.30 -6.71
C ILE A 2 16.87 12.34 -7.46
N VAL A 3 17.39 11.22 -7.96
CA VAL A 3 16.61 10.19 -8.68
C VAL A 3 15.49 9.60 -7.82
N THR A 4 15.76 9.35 -6.53
CA THR A 4 14.78 8.78 -5.60
C THR A 4 13.65 9.75 -5.29
N VAL A 5 13.95 11.06 -5.19
CA VAL A 5 12.93 12.09 -4.99
C VAL A 5 12.03 12.22 -6.22
N ILE A 6 12.61 12.26 -7.42
CA ILE A 6 11.86 12.36 -8.67
C ILE A 6 10.98 11.12 -8.87
N ALA A 7 11.53 9.92 -8.68
CA ALA A 7 10.77 8.69 -8.82
C ALA A 7 9.62 8.59 -7.80
N SER A 8 9.89 8.94 -6.53
CA SER A 8 8.86 8.96 -5.49
C SER A 8 7.74 9.97 -5.80
N PHE A 9 8.07 11.11 -6.41
CA PHE A 9 7.08 12.09 -6.86
C PHE A 9 6.16 11.53 -7.96
N PHE A 10 6.72 10.87 -8.97
CA PHE A 10 5.90 10.25 -10.03
C PHE A 10 5.06 9.08 -9.51
N ILE A 11 5.63 8.24 -8.63
CA ILE A 11 4.87 7.17 -7.95
C ILE A 11 3.72 7.76 -7.14
N ALA A 12 3.95 8.89 -6.46
CA ALA A 12 2.91 9.58 -5.72
C ALA A 12 1.79 10.10 -6.62
N LEU A 13 2.16 10.69 -7.76
CA LEU A 13 1.21 11.15 -8.77
C LEU A 13 0.36 9.99 -9.32
N LEU A 14 0.99 8.88 -9.70
CA LEU A 14 0.30 7.69 -10.21
C LEU A 14 -0.63 7.06 -9.16
N SER A 15 -0.23 7.07 -7.89
CA SER A 15 -1.08 6.60 -6.80
C SER A 15 -2.31 7.49 -6.62
N GLY A 16 -2.17 8.81 -6.72
CA GLY A 16 -3.30 9.74 -6.69
C GLY A 16 -4.26 9.58 -7.88
N LEU A 17 -3.75 9.14 -9.03
CA LEU A 17 -4.54 8.81 -10.23
C LEU A 17 -5.19 7.42 -10.17
N GLY A 18 -4.96 6.64 -9.10
CA GLY A 18 -5.52 5.30 -8.93
C GLY A 18 -4.86 4.20 -9.77
N VAL A 19 -3.77 4.51 -10.48
CA VAL A 19 -3.06 3.57 -11.38
C VAL A 19 -2.14 2.64 -10.61
N GLY A 20 -1.66 3.05 -9.45
CA GLY A 20 -0.73 2.25 -8.68
C GLY A 20 -0.76 2.66 -7.23
N GLY A 21 -1.57 1.95 -6.45
CA GLY A 21 -1.43 1.97 -5.01
C GLY A 21 -0.02 1.57 -4.59
N GLY A 22 0.24 1.69 -3.30
CA GLY A 22 1.53 1.51 -2.63
C GLY A 22 2.38 0.28 -2.98
N GLY A 23 1.85 -0.68 -3.72
CA GLY A 23 2.64 -1.75 -4.33
C GLY A 23 3.78 -1.25 -5.24
N LEU A 24 3.55 -0.21 -6.05
CA LEU A 24 4.60 0.35 -6.91
C LEU A 24 5.74 0.97 -6.11
N PHE A 25 5.42 1.62 -4.99
CA PHE A 25 6.43 2.24 -4.13
C PHE A 25 7.33 1.19 -3.46
N VAL A 26 6.75 0.08 -3.00
CA VAL A 26 7.51 -1.05 -2.44
C VAL A 26 8.44 -1.68 -3.48
N VAL A 27 7.96 -1.86 -4.73
CA VAL A 27 8.79 -2.40 -5.82
C VAL A 27 9.94 -1.46 -6.16
N PHE A 28 9.68 -0.15 -6.22
CA PHE A 28 10.72 0.86 -6.44
C PHE A 28 11.79 0.81 -5.34
N LEU A 29 11.38 0.80 -4.06
CA LEU A 29 12.30 0.78 -2.93
C LEU A 29 13.16 -0.48 -2.88
N ASN A 30 12.58 -1.64 -3.21
CA ASN A 30 13.29 -2.90 -3.20
C ASN A 30 14.29 -3.04 -4.35
N LEU A 31 13.95 -2.56 -5.56
CA LEU A 31 14.80 -2.71 -6.75
C LEU A 31 15.87 -1.61 -6.91
N PHE A 32 15.58 -0.37 -6.51
CA PHE A 32 16.48 0.78 -6.78
C PHE A 32 17.25 1.27 -5.56
N THR A 33 16.83 0.91 -4.36
CA THR A 33 17.46 1.34 -3.10
C THR A 33 17.85 0.16 -2.20
N ASP A 34 17.78 -1.08 -2.72
CA ASP A 34 18.09 -2.33 -2.01
C ASP A 34 17.50 -2.41 -0.60
N THR A 35 16.34 -1.77 -0.42
CA THR A 35 15.74 -1.61 0.91
C THR A 35 15.13 -2.93 1.35
N PRO A 36 15.36 -3.38 2.60
CA PRO A 36 14.73 -4.58 3.14
C PRO A 36 13.21 -4.54 2.96
N GLN A 37 12.61 -5.67 2.57
CA GLN A 37 11.20 -5.76 2.22
C GLN A 37 10.28 -5.22 3.31
N LEU A 38 10.58 -5.54 4.57
CA LEU A 38 9.78 -5.06 5.71
C LEU A 38 9.85 -3.53 5.87
N ALA A 39 11.05 -2.96 5.72
CA ALA A 39 11.23 -1.51 5.80
C ALA A 39 10.54 -0.79 4.62
N ALA A 40 10.63 -1.35 3.41
CA ALA A 40 9.95 -0.82 2.23
C ALA A 40 8.42 -0.81 2.39
N GLN A 41 7.83 -1.87 2.95
CA GLN A 41 6.40 -1.91 3.27
C GLN A 41 6.02 -0.89 4.35
N GLY A 42 6.85 -0.72 5.38
CA GLY A 42 6.66 0.31 6.40
C GLY A 42 6.66 1.73 5.84
N MET A 43 7.62 2.05 4.95
CA MET A 43 7.65 3.34 4.25
C MET A 43 6.38 3.54 3.39
N ASN A 44 5.89 2.47 2.78
CA ASN A 44 4.66 2.51 2.02
C ASN A 44 3.40 2.79 2.88
N LEU A 45 3.36 2.34 4.13
CA LEU A 45 2.27 2.69 5.06
C LEU A 45 2.25 4.19 5.36
N LEU A 46 3.42 4.81 5.55
CA LEU A 46 3.52 6.27 5.73
C LEU A 46 3.01 7.00 4.49
N PHE A 47 3.42 6.54 3.31
CA PHE A 47 2.93 7.09 2.04
C PHE A 47 1.41 7.00 1.93
N PHE A 48 0.83 5.83 2.25
CA PHE A 48 -0.62 5.65 2.26
C PHE A 48 -1.34 6.47 3.32
N LEU A 49 -0.72 6.74 4.47
CA LEU A 49 -1.33 7.55 5.52
C LEU A 49 -1.64 8.96 5.02
N PHE A 50 -0.67 9.60 4.34
CA PHE A 50 -0.87 10.93 3.77
C PHE A 50 -1.83 10.91 2.57
N SER A 51 -1.71 9.93 1.67
CA SER A 51 -2.58 9.81 0.50
C SER A 51 -4.03 9.48 0.86
N SER A 52 -4.24 8.56 1.81
CA SER A 52 -5.57 8.20 2.27
C SER A 52 -6.17 9.30 3.14
N GLY A 53 -5.35 9.98 3.94
CA GLY A 53 -5.80 11.15 4.72
C GLY A 53 -6.39 12.24 3.84
N SER A 54 -5.71 12.60 2.74
CA SER A 54 -6.25 13.59 1.79
C SER A 54 -7.52 13.10 1.08
N ALA A 55 -7.56 11.82 0.69
CA ALA A 55 -8.76 11.21 0.08
C ALA A 55 -9.97 11.20 1.03
N VAL A 56 -9.75 10.90 2.32
CA VAL A 56 -10.79 10.91 3.35
C VAL A 56 -11.30 12.33 3.58
N CYS A 57 -10.44 13.35 3.66
CA CYS A 57 -10.86 14.74 3.76
C CYS A 57 -11.82 15.15 2.64
N VAL A 58 -11.52 14.75 1.40
CA VAL A 58 -12.39 15.04 0.24
C VAL A 58 -13.72 14.27 0.33
N HIS A 59 -13.71 12.99 0.74
CA HIS A 59 -14.93 12.18 0.83
C HIS A 59 -15.84 12.62 1.98
N ILE A 60 -15.28 13.06 3.12
CA ILE A 60 -16.03 13.67 4.23
C ILE A 60 -16.73 14.93 3.72
N SER A 61 -16.03 15.79 3.00
CA SER A 61 -16.59 17.03 2.43
C SER A 61 -17.77 16.74 1.49
N LYS A 62 -17.74 15.63 0.73
CA LYS A 62 -18.83 15.19 -0.15
C LYS A 62 -19.98 14.46 0.56
N ARG A 63 -19.96 14.31 1.90
CA ARG A 63 -20.98 13.60 2.72
C ARG A 63 -21.29 12.17 2.29
N GLN A 64 -20.41 11.50 1.57
CA GLN A 64 -20.63 10.13 1.07
C GLN A 64 -20.00 9.08 1.98
N ILE A 65 -20.34 9.08 3.27
CA ILE A 65 -19.74 8.15 4.23
C ILE A 65 -20.81 7.43 5.01
N LEU A 66 -20.82 6.10 4.89
CA LEU A 66 -21.60 5.20 5.72
C LEU A 66 -20.87 4.94 7.04
N GLY A 67 -21.21 5.68 8.10
CA GLY A 67 -20.51 5.65 9.39
C GLY A 67 -20.37 4.24 9.98
N THR A 68 -21.42 3.41 9.90
CA THR A 68 -21.41 2.03 10.42
C THR A 68 -20.42 1.13 9.67
N ALA A 69 -20.34 1.27 8.34
CA ALA A 69 -19.41 0.52 7.52
C ALA A 69 -17.95 0.93 7.81
N VAL A 70 -17.72 2.24 7.98
CA VAL A 70 -16.39 2.77 8.34
C VAL A 70 -15.93 2.25 9.70
N LEU A 71 -16.81 2.27 10.71
CA LEU A 71 -16.45 1.77 12.04
C LEU A 71 -16.05 0.29 12.00
N THR A 72 -16.81 -0.51 11.23
CA THR A 72 -16.51 -1.93 11.02
C THR A 72 -15.17 -2.12 10.32
N MET A 73 -14.89 -1.36 9.25
CA MET A 73 -13.61 -1.39 8.55
C MET A 73 -12.43 -0.97 9.43
N ILE A 74 -12.60 0.04 10.29
CA ILE A 74 -11.56 0.47 11.24
C ILE A 74 -11.27 -0.66 12.23
N LEU A 75 -12.29 -1.30 12.80
CA LEU A 75 -12.12 -2.37 13.78
C LEU A 75 -11.35 -3.56 13.19
N PHE A 76 -11.79 -4.07 12.03
CA PHE A 76 -11.10 -5.15 11.35
C PHE A 76 -9.71 -4.73 10.84
N GLY A 77 -9.55 -3.47 10.43
CA GLY A 77 -8.26 -2.91 10.03
C GLY A 77 -7.25 -2.89 11.18
N ILE A 78 -7.65 -2.43 12.37
CA ILE A 78 -6.80 -2.43 13.57
C ILE A 78 -6.45 -3.87 13.95
N ALA A 79 -7.44 -4.77 14.03
CA ALA A 79 -7.20 -6.16 14.37
C ALA A 79 -6.22 -6.83 13.38
N GLY A 80 -6.41 -6.63 12.08
CA GLY A 80 -5.51 -7.14 11.04
C GLY A 80 -4.11 -6.54 11.12
N ALA A 81 -3.98 -5.25 11.43
CA ALA A 81 -2.68 -4.58 11.59
C ALA A 81 -1.90 -5.12 12.80
N VAL A 82 -2.57 -5.35 13.93
CA VAL A 82 -1.94 -5.93 15.13
C VAL A 82 -1.45 -7.35 14.83
N VAL A 83 -2.33 -8.21 14.30
CA VAL A 83 -1.96 -9.59 13.96
C VAL A 83 -0.83 -9.62 12.92
N GLY A 84 -0.90 -8.78 11.88
CA GLY A 84 0.12 -8.67 10.86
C GLY A 84 1.47 -8.19 11.40
N SER A 85 1.47 -7.23 12.32
CA SER A 85 2.69 -6.73 12.98
C SER A 85 3.36 -7.81 13.83
N LEU A 86 2.58 -8.58 14.60
CA LEU A 86 3.10 -9.71 15.38
C LEU A 86 3.69 -10.79 14.46
N LEU A 87 2.96 -11.15 13.40
CA LEU A 87 3.40 -12.15 12.43
C LEU A 87 4.65 -11.71 11.66
N SER A 88 4.82 -10.40 11.46
CA SER A 88 5.98 -9.86 10.76
C SER A 88 7.31 -10.12 11.49
N ASN A 89 7.30 -10.37 12.80
CA ASN A 89 8.52 -10.67 13.56
C ASN A 89 9.01 -12.11 13.34
N VAL A 90 8.10 -13.03 12.97
CA VAL A 90 8.42 -14.45 12.71
C VAL A 90 8.60 -14.75 11.22
N VAL A 91 8.10 -13.88 10.34
CA VAL A 91 8.25 -14.03 8.88
C VAL A 91 9.60 -13.50 8.42
N GLY A 92 10.43 -14.38 7.85
CA GLY A 92 11.71 -13.98 7.25
C GLY A 92 11.54 -13.07 6.02
N GLN A 93 12.51 -12.17 5.80
CA GLN A 93 12.52 -11.20 4.68
C GLN A 93 12.33 -11.87 3.30
N ALA A 94 12.96 -13.03 3.09
CA ALA A 94 12.84 -13.78 1.84
C ALA A 94 11.42 -14.31 1.59
N LEU A 95 10.73 -14.76 2.66
CA LEU A 95 9.35 -15.22 2.57
C LEU A 95 8.39 -14.05 2.32
N LEU A 96 8.61 -12.93 3.01
CA LEU A 96 7.82 -11.71 2.83
C LEU A 96 7.92 -11.17 1.40
N ARG A 97 9.12 -11.18 0.82
CA ARG A 97 9.36 -10.75 -0.57
C ARG A 97 8.64 -11.66 -1.57
N LYS A 98 8.71 -12.98 -1.38
CA LYS A 98 8.00 -13.96 -2.23
C LYS A 98 6.49 -13.79 -2.12
N ALA A 99 5.96 -13.71 -0.90
CA ALA A 99 4.52 -13.54 -0.67
C ALA A 99 3.99 -12.26 -1.32
N PHE A 100 4.71 -11.15 -1.17
CA PHE A 100 4.34 -9.88 -1.79
C PHE A 100 4.40 -9.95 -3.34
N GLY A 101 5.45 -10.56 -3.90
CA GLY A 101 5.55 -10.76 -5.35
C GLY A 101 4.43 -11.62 -5.92
N VAL A 102 4.08 -12.72 -5.25
CA VAL A 102 2.94 -13.57 -5.64
C VAL A 102 1.64 -12.78 -5.58
N MET A 103 1.43 -11.98 -4.52
CA MET A 103 0.26 -11.12 -4.38
C MET A 103 0.15 -10.14 -5.55
N LEU A 104 1.24 -9.47 -5.95
CA LEU A 104 1.25 -8.58 -7.11
C LEU A 104 0.94 -9.30 -8.43
N ILE A 105 1.52 -10.48 -8.66
CA ILE A 105 1.25 -11.27 -9.87
C ILE A 105 -0.22 -11.67 -9.92
N VAL A 106 -0.77 -12.17 -8.82
CA VAL A 106 -2.18 -12.59 -8.73
C VAL A 106 -3.09 -11.38 -8.93
N SER A 107 -2.85 -10.26 -8.25
CA SER A 107 -3.61 -9.02 -8.43
C SER A 107 -3.55 -8.51 -9.87
N GLY A 108 -2.37 -8.55 -10.50
CA GLY A 108 -2.20 -8.18 -11.91
C GLY A 108 -2.98 -9.10 -12.85
N MET A 109 -2.88 -10.43 -12.66
CA MET A 109 -3.63 -11.41 -13.46
C MET A 109 -5.14 -11.25 -13.30
N LEU A 110 -5.63 -11.03 -12.07
CA LEU A 110 -7.05 -10.79 -11.81
C LEU A 110 -7.52 -9.48 -12.44
N SER A 111 -6.72 -8.41 -12.37
CA SER A 111 -7.04 -7.13 -13.01
C SER A 111 -7.11 -7.25 -14.53
N LEU A 112 -6.25 -8.05 -15.15
CA LEU A 112 -6.27 -8.30 -16.60
C LEU A 112 -7.43 -9.22 -17.03
N ARG A 113 -7.81 -10.19 -16.18
CA ARG A 113 -8.97 -11.06 -16.41
C ARG A 113 -10.31 -10.33 -16.23
N LYS A 114 -10.33 -9.26 -15.44
CA LYS A 114 -11.50 -8.40 -15.27
C LYS A 114 -11.66 -7.52 -16.52
N LYS A 115 -12.02 -8.17 -17.62
CA LYS A 115 -12.54 -7.53 -18.83
C LYS A 115 -13.90 -6.93 -18.46
N ARG A 116 -14.09 -5.65 -18.80
CA ARG A 116 -15.38 -4.95 -18.70
C ARG A 116 -16.52 -5.80 -19.27
#